data_AF-A0A0F9FG73-F1
#
_entry.id   AF-A0A0F9FG73-F1
#
_cell.length_a   1.000
_cell.length_b   1.000
_cell.length_c   1.000
_cell.angle_alpha   90.00
_cell.angle_beta   90.00
_cell.angle_gamma   90.00
#
_symmetry.space_group_name_H-M   'P 1'
#
loop_
_entity.id
_entity.type
_entity.pdbx_description
1 polymer ?
#
loop_
_entity_poly.entity_id
_entity_poly.type
_entity_poly.pdbx_seq_one_letter_code
_entity_poly.pdbx_strand_id
1 'polypeptide(L)'
;MDKLQKGHSAVAEGSIFDAASRRGDKPEETLADADVVIMLDCSSSMSEGIAGGTETRYDEAKKAVADIQRAFPGRVVLVSFASHAQLELTGIPQSPNGSTNMREALEIAKQFDGLDTKFYLVSDGFPDSQGTVLELAKTFEDPINVIFIGDDYTMSGMEFLGKVADITGGTDEGQISPKMLGDTMKLLITGQ
;
A
#
# COMPACT_ATOMS: atom_id res chain seq x y z
N MET A 1 -9.32 21.02 -19.92
CA MET A 1 -10.14 20.09 -19.12
C MET A 1 -10.60 18.96 -20.01
N ASP A 2 -9.65 18.19 -20.54
CA ASP A 2 -9.94 17.21 -21.58
C ASP A 2 -8.79 16.19 -21.58
N LYS A 3 -9.04 15.03 -20.94
CA LYS A 3 -8.24 13.76 -20.93
C LYS A 3 -8.56 12.82 -19.75
N LEU A 4 -9.74 12.94 -19.11
CA LEU A 4 -10.19 12.01 -18.05
C LEU A 4 -11.40 11.16 -18.46
N GLN A 5 -11.52 10.85 -19.75
CA GLN A 5 -12.44 9.82 -20.25
C GLN A 5 -11.69 8.93 -21.25
N LYS A 6 -11.04 7.87 -20.75
CA LYS A 6 -10.71 6.70 -21.58
C LYS A 6 -10.39 5.49 -20.69
N GLY A 7 -11.31 4.53 -20.73
CA GLY A 7 -11.28 3.26 -20.01
C GLY A 7 -12.28 3.28 -18.86
N HIS A 8 -13.38 2.53 -18.96
CA HIS A 8 -14.07 2.07 -17.75
C HIS A 8 -13.14 1.05 -17.07
N SER A 9 -12.04 1.54 -16.49
CA SER A 9 -11.31 0.78 -15.49
C SER A 9 -12.32 0.50 -14.38
N ALA A 10 -12.44 -0.76 -13.98
CA ALA A 10 -13.27 -1.11 -12.82
C ALA A 10 -12.85 -0.19 -11.66
N VAL A 11 -13.83 0.35 -10.95
CA VAL A 11 -13.59 1.18 -9.74
C VAL A 11 -13.94 0.30 -8.55
N ALA A 12 -13.00 0.14 -7.63
CA ALA A 12 -13.23 -0.61 -6.40
C ALA A 12 -14.17 0.20 -5.49
N GLU A 13 -15.12 -0.50 -4.87
CA GLU A 13 -15.99 0.11 -3.86
C GLU A 13 -15.16 0.67 -2.69
N GLY A 14 -15.51 1.87 -2.26
CA GLY A 14 -14.85 2.60 -1.17
C GLY A 14 -13.52 3.25 -1.55
N SER A 15 -13.03 3.07 -2.78
CA SER A 15 -11.88 3.82 -3.29
C SER A 15 -12.14 5.33 -3.33
N ILE A 16 -11.09 6.13 -3.54
CA ILE A 16 -11.17 7.58 -3.69
C ILE A 16 -12.19 7.97 -4.78
N PHE A 17 -12.13 7.34 -5.96
CA PHE A 17 -13.07 7.64 -7.06
C PHE A 17 -14.51 7.23 -6.76
N ASP A 18 -14.73 6.07 -6.15
CA ASP A 18 -16.09 5.63 -5.77
C ASP A 18 -16.69 6.54 -4.69
N ALA A 19 -15.92 6.84 -3.65
CA ALA A 19 -16.36 7.70 -2.55
C ALA A 19 -16.68 9.13 -3.04
N ALA A 20 -15.80 9.73 -3.85
CA ALA A 20 -16.04 11.04 -4.45
C ALA A 20 -17.33 11.04 -5.30
N SER A 21 -17.50 10.04 -6.16
CA SER A 21 -18.68 9.91 -7.01
C SER A 21 -19.98 9.77 -6.21
N ARG A 22 -19.96 9.01 -5.10
CA ARG A 22 -21.13 8.82 -4.21
C ARG A 22 -21.51 10.09 -3.47
N ARG A 23 -20.53 10.92 -3.10
CA ARG A 23 -20.76 12.19 -2.39
C ARG A 23 -21.06 13.37 -3.33
N GLY A 24 -20.71 13.25 -4.61
CA GLY A 24 -20.77 14.35 -5.56
C GLY A 24 -19.57 15.30 -5.46
N ASP A 25 -18.49 14.85 -4.84
CA ASP A 25 -17.24 15.60 -4.66
C ASP A 25 -16.30 15.36 -5.85
N LYS A 26 -15.23 16.18 -5.92
CA LYS A 26 -14.11 15.87 -6.80
C LYS A 26 -13.18 14.84 -6.16
N PRO A 27 -12.55 13.93 -6.94
CA PRO A 27 -11.56 13.01 -6.42
C PRO A 27 -10.43 13.66 -5.64
N GLU A 28 -9.98 14.85 -6.05
CA GLU A 28 -8.91 15.58 -5.39
C GLU A 28 -9.31 16.09 -3.99
N GLU A 29 -10.59 16.44 -3.80
CA GLU A 29 -11.13 16.85 -2.50
C GLU A 29 -11.19 15.63 -1.56
N THR A 30 -11.69 14.51 -2.07
CA THR A 30 -11.70 13.24 -1.31
C THR A 30 -10.28 12.76 -0.98
N LEU A 31 -9.33 12.93 -1.90
CA LEU A 31 -7.94 12.55 -1.70
C LEU A 31 -7.27 13.40 -0.60
N ALA A 32 -7.62 14.69 -0.50
CA ALA A 32 -7.07 15.59 0.52
C ALA A 32 -7.57 15.27 1.93
N ASP A 33 -8.75 14.66 2.05
CA ASP A 33 -9.33 14.23 3.34
C ASP A 33 -8.88 12.81 3.75
N ALA A 34 -8.14 12.11 2.90
CA ALA A 34 -7.67 10.76 3.18
C ALA A 34 -6.52 10.78 4.20
N ASP A 35 -6.59 9.88 5.19
CA ASP A 35 -5.67 9.85 6.34
C ASP A 35 -4.91 8.52 6.47
N VAL A 36 -5.07 7.62 5.50
CA VAL A 36 -4.37 6.34 5.43
C VAL A 36 -3.71 6.19 4.05
N VAL A 37 -2.42 5.91 4.03
CA VAL A 37 -1.67 5.61 2.80
C VAL A 37 -1.13 4.18 2.87
N ILE A 38 -1.56 3.35 1.93
CA ILE A 38 -1.07 1.97 1.77
C ILE A 38 -0.15 1.92 0.56
N MET A 39 1.13 1.63 0.78
CA MET A 39 2.11 1.32 -0.25
C MET A 39 2.19 -0.20 -0.40
N LEU A 40 1.61 -0.74 -1.48
CA LEU A 40 1.52 -2.18 -1.73
C LEU A 40 2.50 -2.63 -2.81
N ASP A 41 3.38 -3.55 -2.44
CA ASP A 41 4.26 -4.26 -3.35
C ASP A 41 3.47 -5.10 -4.36
N CYS A 42 3.82 -4.97 -5.62
CA CYS A 42 3.30 -5.66 -6.78
C CYS A 42 4.47 -6.13 -7.67
N SER A 43 5.60 -6.48 -7.07
CA SER A 43 6.74 -7.08 -7.76
C SER A 43 6.42 -8.51 -8.22
N SER A 44 7.33 -9.13 -8.98
CA SER A 44 7.10 -10.46 -9.55
C SER A 44 6.88 -11.56 -8.49
N SER A 45 7.51 -11.47 -7.31
CA SER A 45 7.36 -12.43 -6.20
C SER A 45 5.94 -12.47 -5.67
N MET A 46 5.18 -11.38 -5.77
CA MET A 46 3.78 -11.33 -5.37
C MET A 46 2.88 -12.27 -6.21
N SER A 47 3.37 -12.77 -7.35
CA SER A 47 2.67 -13.79 -8.17
C SER A 47 2.86 -15.22 -7.65
N GLU A 48 3.64 -15.43 -6.59
CA GLU A 48 3.83 -16.75 -6.01
C GLU A 48 2.56 -17.22 -5.27
N GLY A 49 2.28 -18.51 -5.38
CA GLY A 49 1.13 -19.14 -4.72
C GLY A 49 1.30 -19.20 -3.20
N ILE A 50 0.20 -19.02 -2.47
CA ILE A 50 0.18 -19.11 -1.01
C ILE A 50 0.02 -20.56 -0.53
N ALA A 51 0.48 -20.84 0.69
CA ALA A 51 0.36 -22.18 1.25
C ALA A 51 -1.12 -22.59 1.40
N GLY A 52 -1.46 -23.76 0.86
CA GLY A 52 -2.81 -24.34 1.00
C GLY A 52 -3.91 -23.56 0.25
N GLY A 53 -3.58 -22.91 -0.87
CA GLY A 53 -4.55 -22.21 -1.73
C GLY A 53 -4.20 -22.30 -3.22
N THR A 54 -5.12 -21.83 -4.06
CA THR A 54 -4.90 -21.63 -5.52
C THR A 54 -4.58 -20.18 -5.88
N GLU A 55 -4.62 -19.30 -4.88
CA GLU A 55 -4.46 -17.86 -5.01
C GLU A 55 -3.01 -17.46 -4.77
N THR A 56 -2.60 -16.33 -5.34
CA THR A 56 -1.26 -15.76 -5.14
C THR A 56 -1.23 -14.80 -3.95
N ARG A 57 -0.03 -14.39 -3.50
CA ARG A 57 0.10 -13.30 -2.52
C ARG A 57 -0.62 -12.05 -2.99
N TYR A 58 -0.48 -11.71 -4.27
CA TYR A 58 -1.15 -10.58 -4.93
C TYR A 58 -2.67 -10.71 -4.89
N ASP A 59 -3.22 -11.88 -5.21
CA ASP A 59 -4.68 -12.06 -5.24
C ASP A 59 -5.31 -11.80 -3.87
N GLU A 60 -4.68 -12.31 -2.79
CA GLU A 60 -5.13 -12.06 -1.42
C GLU A 60 -4.88 -10.62 -0.98
N ALA A 61 -3.73 -10.02 -1.31
CA ALA A 61 -3.47 -8.60 -1.02
C ALA A 61 -4.48 -7.67 -1.71
N LYS A 62 -4.84 -7.98 -2.96
CA LYS A 62 -5.88 -7.25 -3.71
C LYS A 62 -7.25 -7.37 -3.06
N LYS A 63 -7.63 -8.57 -2.58
CA LYS A 63 -8.88 -8.78 -1.83
C LYS A 63 -8.87 -7.98 -0.52
N ALA A 64 -7.75 -8.00 0.20
CA ALA A 64 -7.56 -7.26 1.44
C ALA A 64 -7.71 -5.75 1.22
N VAL A 65 -7.05 -5.17 0.23
CA VAL A 65 -7.20 -3.74 -0.11
C VAL A 65 -8.64 -3.41 -0.47
N ALA A 66 -9.31 -4.23 -1.28
CA ALA A 66 -10.72 -4.03 -1.60
C ALA A 66 -11.62 -4.08 -0.34
N ASP A 67 -11.28 -4.91 0.63
CA ASP A 67 -12.00 -4.99 1.90
C ASP A 67 -11.76 -3.78 2.81
N ILE A 68 -10.51 -3.33 2.91
CA ILE A 68 -10.13 -2.14 3.68
C ILE A 68 -10.81 -0.89 3.11
N GLN A 69 -10.83 -0.73 1.79
CA GLN A 69 -11.52 0.40 1.13
C GLN A 69 -13.03 0.39 1.40
N ARG A 70 -13.67 -0.78 1.36
CA ARG A 70 -15.08 -0.94 1.75
C ARG A 70 -15.33 -0.56 3.20
N ALA A 71 -14.41 -0.90 4.10
CA ALA A 71 -14.52 -0.59 5.52
C ALA A 71 -14.24 0.90 5.83
N PHE A 72 -13.39 1.57 5.05
CA PHE A 72 -13.02 2.98 5.23
C PHE A 72 -13.16 3.79 3.93
N PRO A 73 -14.40 4.01 3.42
CA PRO A 73 -14.62 4.63 2.13
C PRO A 73 -14.01 6.04 2.00
N GLY A 74 -13.17 6.24 1.00
CA GLY A 74 -12.53 7.52 0.69
C GLY A 74 -11.41 7.94 1.64
N ARG A 75 -11.04 7.10 2.62
CA ARG A 75 -9.94 7.38 3.57
C ARG A 75 -8.60 6.79 3.15
N VAL A 76 -8.62 5.83 2.23
CA VAL A 76 -7.45 5.03 1.86
C VAL A 76 -6.90 5.51 0.53
N VAL A 77 -5.68 6.01 0.57
CA VAL A 77 -4.83 6.25 -0.59
C VAL A 77 -4.05 4.98 -0.86
N LEU A 78 -4.23 4.41 -2.06
CA LEU A 78 -3.48 3.24 -2.49
C LEU A 78 -2.35 3.67 -3.42
N VAL A 79 -1.12 3.33 -3.06
CA VAL A 79 0.06 3.39 -3.92
C VAL A 79 0.49 1.97 -4.21
N SER A 80 0.38 1.53 -5.46
CA SER A 80 0.94 0.23 -5.86
C SER A 80 2.36 0.45 -6.39
N PHE A 81 3.29 -0.46 -6.12
CA PHE A 81 4.65 -0.33 -6.66
C PHE A 81 5.25 -1.66 -7.09
N ALA A 82 6.00 -1.59 -8.18
CA ALA A 82 6.69 -2.71 -8.81
C ALA A 82 8.00 -2.16 -9.40
N SER A 83 8.24 -2.33 -10.71
CA SER A 83 9.30 -1.57 -11.41
C SER A 83 9.06 -0.05 -11.34
N HIS A 84 7.79 0.34 -11.25
CA HIS A 84 7.34 1.72 -11.07
C HIS A 84 6.25 1.79 -9.99
N ALA A 85 6.15 2.94 -9.32
CA ALA A 85 5.05 3.21 -8.40
C ALA A 85 3.97 4.09 -9.05
N GLN A 86 2.72 3.90 -8.64
CA GLN A 86 1.61 4.72 -9.10
C GLN A 86 0.52 4.88 -8.05
N LEU A 87 -0.17 6.02 -8.12
CA LEU A 87 -1.34 6.32 -7.30
C LEU A 87 -2.60 5.69 -7.91
N GLU A 88 -3.26 4.82 -7.17
CA GLU A 88 -4.39 4.00 -7.64
C GLU A 88 -5.72 4.59 -7.15
N LEU A 89 -6.17 5.69 -7.75
CA LEU A 89 -7.41 6.37 -7.32
C LEU A 89 -8.69 5.54 -7.52
N THR A 90 -8.64 4.54 -8.42
CA THR A 90 -9.70 3.55 -8.61
C THR A 90 -9.70 2.46 -7.54
N GLY A 91 -8.67 2.41 -6.70
CA GLY A 91 -8.51 1.44 -5.62
C GLY A 91 -8.19 0.02 -6.07
N ILE A 92 -7.67 -0.14 -7.29
CA ILE A 92 -7.24 -1.43 -7.82
C ILE A 92 -5.71 -1.39 -8.01
N PRO A 93 -4.94 -2.24 -7.32
CA PRO A 93 -3.49 -2.26 -7.47
C PRO A 93 -3.07 -2.78 -8.84
N GLN A 94 -1.93 -2.29 -9.35
CA GLN A 94 -1.32 -2.77 -10.59
C GLN A 94 -1.08 -4.28 -10.57
N SER A 95 -1.14 -4.92 -11.74
CA SER A 95 -0.81 -6.35 -11.85
C SER A 95 0.66 -6.59 -11.49
N PRO A 96 0.97 -7.72 -10.82
CA PRO A 96 2.31 -7.97 -10.33
C PRO A 96 3.30 -8.14 -11.49
N ASN A 97 4.43 -7.45 -11.44
CA ASN A 97 5.46 -7.53 -12.47
C ASN A 97 6.81 -6.98 -11.98
N GLY A 98 7.89 -7.34 -12.67
CA GLY A 98 9.19 -6.66 -12.53
C GLY A 98 9.79 -6.66 -11.12
N SER A 99 10.46 -5.56 -10.78
CA SER A 99 11.29 -5.39 -9.59
C SER A 99 10.57 -4.68 -8.43
N THR A 100 11.31 -4.21 -7.41
CA THR A 100 10.75 -3.67 -6.16
C THR A 100 11.22 -2.23 -5.94
N ASN A 101 10.71 -1.29 -6.74
CA ASN A 101 11.03 0.14 -6.68
C ASN A 101 10.27 0.85 -5.55
N MET A 102 10.60 0.45 -4.32
CA MET A 102 10.03 0.99 -3.09
C MET A 102 10.34 2.48 -2.88
N ARG A 103 11.45 2.98 -3.45
CA ARG A 103 11.79 4.39 -3.36
C ARG A 103 10.74 5.26 -4.05
N GLU A 104 10.32 4.90 -5.25
CA GLU A 104 9.30 5.67 -5.98
C GLU A 104 7.95 5.65 -5.23
N ALA A 105 7.63 4.54 -4.55
CA ALA A 105 6.46 4.46 -3.69
C ALA A 105 6.52 5.47 -2.53
N LEU A 106 7.67 5.56 -1.87
CA LEU A 106 7.91 6.56 -0.82
C LEU A 106 7.86 7.99 -1.38
N GLU A 107 8.36 8.25 -2.59
CA GLU A 107 8.30 9.58 -3.23
C GLU A 107 6.85 10.02 -3.49
N ILE A 108 5.97 9.08 -3.87
CA ILE A 108 4.52 9.34 -3.99
C ILE A 108 3.90 9.56 -2.61
N ALA A 109 4.15 8.65 -1.66
CA ALA A 109 3.59 8.71 -0.31
C ALA A 109 3.99 9.98 0.44
N LYS A 110 5.19 10.50 0.18
CA LYS A 110 5.71 11.75 0.77
C LYS A 110 4.81 12.96 0.53
N GLN A 111 3.94 12.94 -0.49
CA GLN A 111 2.98 14.01 -0.75
C GLN A 111 1.91 14.13 0.35
N PHE A 112 1.74 13.10 1.18
CA PHE A 112 0.75 13.03 2.26
C PHE A 112 1.38 13.15 3.66
N ASP A 113 2.69 13.38 3.73
CA ASP A 113 3.44 13.41 5.00
C ASP A 113 3.27 14.73 5.75
N GLY A 114 3.32 14.67 7.09
CA GLY A 114 3.12 15.82 7.98
C GLY A 114 1.65 16.22 8.13
N LEU A 115 0.73 15.30 7.79
CA LEU A 115 -0.72 15.52 7.83
C LEU A 115 -1.42 14.62 8.86
N ASP A 116 -0.68 14.05 9.82
CA ASP A 116 -1.17 13.02 10.74
C ASP A 116 -1.61 11.74 9.99
N THR A 117 -0.88 11.42 8.92
CA THR A 117 -1.20 10.32 8.00
C THR A 117 -0.68 8.99 8.54
N LYS A 118 -1.50 7.94 8.47
CA LYS A 118 -1.09 6.56 8.77
C LYS A 118 -0.50 5.89 7.54
N PHE A 119 0.82 5.76 7.51
CA PHE A 119 1.54 5.07 6.45
C PHE A 119 1.69 3.57 6.75
N TYR A 120 1.38 2.73 5.76
CA TYR A 120 1.64 1.29 5.78
C TYR A 120 2.39 0.86 4.52
N LEU A 121 3.62 0.38 4.70
CA LEU A 121 4.41 -0.26 3.65
C LEU A 121 4.25 -1.78 3.73
N VAL A 122 3.60 -2.36 2.72
CA VAL A 122 3.31 -3.80 2.64
C VAL A 122 4.15 -4.41 1.52
N SER A 123 5.09 -5.29 1.86
CA SER A 123 6.02 -5.92 0.89
C SER A 123 6.41 -7.34 1.29
N ASP A 124 6.62 -8.21 0.29
CA ASP A 124 7.13 -9.58 0.50
C ASP A 124 8.66 -9.67 0.39
N GLY A 125 9.35 -8.53 0.26
CA GLY A 125 10.74 -8.57 -0.16
C GLY A 125 11.57 -7.33 0.13
N PHE A 126 12.63 -7.22 -0.66
CA PHE A 126 13.77 -6.34 -0.45
C PHE A 126 13.85 -5.35 -1.61
N PRO A 127 14.09 -4.04 -1.36
CA PRO A 127 14.04 -3.06 -2.42
C PRO A 127 15.25 -3.16 -3.35
N ASP A 128 15.08 -2.64 -4.57
CA ASP A 128 16.17 -2.55 -5.57
C ASP A 128 17.35 -1.68 -5.09
N SER A 129 17.11 -0.74 -4.18
CA SER A 129 18.12 0.19 -3.67
C SER A 129 17.87 0.61 -2.22
N GLN A 130 18.32 -0.22 -1.28
CA GLN A 130 18.13 0.01 0.16
C GLN A 130 18.57 1.39 0.66
N GLY A 131 19.78 1.83 0.29
CA GLY A 131 20.35 3.07 0.81
C GLY A 131 19.49 4.28 0.47
N THR A 132 19.01 4.34 -0.77
CA THR A 132 18.20 5.45 -1.26
C THR A 132 16.77 5.42 -0.71
N VAL A 133 16.25 4.25 -0.33
CA VAL A 133 14.97 4.11 0.40
C VAL A 133 15.12 4.63 1.82
N LEU A 134 16.15 4.19 2.56
CA LEU A 134 16.36 4.62 3.96
C LEU A 134 16.68 6.11 4.06
N GLU A 135 17.42 6.68 3.09
CA GLU A 135 17.67 8.12 3.01
C GLU A 135 16.39 8.94 2.87
N LEU A 136 15.45 8.47 2.03
CA LEU A 136 14.17 9.16 1.86
C LEU A 136 13.25 8.94 3.06
N ALA A 137 13.19 7.71 3.59
CA ALA A 137 12.40 7.39 4.78
C ALA A 137 12.75 8.29 5.97
N LYS A 138 14.05 8.57 6.20
CA LYS A 138 14.53 9.52 7.24
C LYS A 138 13.90 10.92 7.18
N THR A 139 13.37 11.30 6.02
CA THR A 139 12.81 12.63 5.84
C THR A 139 11.34 12.71 6.23
N PHE A 140 10.64 11.57 6.42
CA PHE A 140 9.24 11.52 6.84
C PHE A 140 9.05 12.12 8.23
N GLU A 141 7.98 12.90 8.37
CA GLU A 141 7.53 13.47 9.64
C GLU A 141 6.60 12.48 10.36
N ASP A 142 5.69 11.85 9.62
CA ASP A 142 4.78 10.83 10.13
C ASP A 142 5.42 9.43 10.08
N PRO A 143 5.13 8.55 11.05
CA PRO A 143 5.71 7.20 11.10
C PRO A 143 5.29 6.30 9.93
N ILE A 144 6.25 5.52 9.40
CA ILE A 144 5.95 4.47 8.41
C ILE A 144 5.89 3.12 9.11
N ASN A 145 4.68 2.58 9.23
CA ASN A 145 4.48 1.21 9.69
C ASN A 145 4.77 0.24 8.56
N VAL A 146 5.34 -0.91 8.88
CA VAL A 146 5.74 -1.90 7.88
C VAL A 146 5.08 -3.24 8.16
N ILE A 147 4.71 -3.92 7.08
CA ILE A 147 4.12 -5.26 7.11
C ILE A 147 4.89 -6.12 6.12
N PHE A 148 5.49 -7.19 6.61
CA PHE A 148 6.00 -8.23 5.73
C PHE A 148 4.85 -9.16 5.34
N ILE A 149 4.59 -9.32 4.05
CA ILE A 149 3.51 -10.19 3.54
C ILE A 149 4.07 -11.45 2.88
N GLY A 150 3.65 -12.62 3.34
CA GLY A 150 4.09 -13.88 2.76
C GLY A 150 4.12 -15.00 3.80
N ASP A 151 4.13 -16.25 3.32
CA ASP A 151 4.22 -17.42 4.19
C ASP A 151 5.67 -17.91 4.37
N ASP A 152 6.60 -17.37 3.58
CA ASP A 152 8.02 -17.65 3.59
C ASP A 152 8.80 -16.64 4.43
N TYR A 153 9.83 -17.14 5.11
CA TYR A 153 10.63 -16.33 6.00
C TYR A 153 11.88 -15.82 5.26
N THR A 154 11.85 -14.58 4.76
CA THR A 154 13.03 -13.92 4.18
C THR A 154 13.64 -12.93 5.19
N MET A 155 14.61 -13.40 5.98
CA MET A 155 15.22 -12.62 7.06
C MET A 155 15.68 -11.22 6.60
N SER A 156 16.27 -11.12 5.40
CA SER A 156 16.74 -9.84 4.86
C SER A 156 15.63 -8.85 4.52
N GLY A 157 14.48 -9.33 4.02
CA GLY A 157 13.31 -8.49 3.72
C GLY A 157 12.73 -7.90 4.99
N MET A 158 12.44 -8.75 5.97
CA MET A 158 11.96 -8.34 7.29
C MET A 158 12.94 -7.39 8.00
N GLU A 159 14.24 -7.70 8.03
CA GLU A 159 15.25 -6.82 8.62
C GLU A 159 15.31 -5.44 7.94
N PHE A 160 15.09 -5.40 6.63
CA PHE A 160 15.06 -4.13 5.90
C PHE A 160 13.81 -3.32 6.26
N LEU A 161 12.63 -3.94 6.26
CA LEU A 161 11.39 -3.29 6.65
C LEU A 161 11.46 -2.78 8.09
N GLY A 162 11.97 -3.59 9.03
CA GLY A 162 12.18 -3.16 10.41
C GLY A 162 13.06 -1.91 10.51
N LYS A 163 14.11 -1.77 9.70
CA LYS A 163 14.92 -0.54 9.64
C LYS A 163 14.15 0.67 9.13
N VAL A 164 13.20 0.51 8.21
CA VAL A 164 12.34 1.61 7.73
C VAL A 164 11.43 2.07 8.88
N ALA A 165 10.78 1.15 9.58
CA ALA A 165 9.97 1.48 10.75
C ALA A 165 10.80 2.17 11.84
N ASP A 166 11.93 1.59 12.24
CA ASP A 166 12.82 2.14 13.28
C ASP A 166 13.26 3.58 13.00
N ILE A 167 13.61 3.87 11.74
CA ILE A 167 14.13 5.18 11.33
C ILE A 167 13.04 6.25 11.27
N THR A 168 11.79 5.85 11.00
CA THR A 168 10.63 6.75 10.91
C THR A 168 9.87 6.84 12.23
N GLY A 169 10.22 6.02 13.22
CA GLY A 169 9.45 5.88 14.47
C GLY A 169 8.15 5.08 14.31
N GLY A 170 8.01 4.32 13.21
CA GLY A 170 6.87 3.44 12.95
C GLY A 170 7.00 2.08 13.65
N THR A 171 6.03 1.21 13.37
CA THR A 171 5.98 -0.15 13.93
C THR A 171 6.26 -1.20 12.86
N ASP A 172 7.05 -2.22 13.22
CA ASP A 172 7.15 -3.47 12.47
C ASP A 172 6.08 -4.44 12.97
N GLU A 173 5.04 -4.63 12.15
CA GLU A 173 3.92 -5.54 12.44
C GLU A 173 4.29 -7.02 12.23
N GLY A 174 5.51 -7.27 11.76
CA GLY A 174 6.06 -8.60 11.51
C GLY A 174 5.48 -9.24 10.25
N GLN A 175 5.60 -10.58 10.22
CA GLN A 175 5.12 -11.40 9.12
C GLN A 175 3.62 -11.66 9.24
N ILE A 176 2.88 -11.28 8.20
CA ILE A 176 1.44 -11.51 8.08
C ILE A 176 1.19 -12.41 6.87
N SER A 177 0.42 -13.48 7.09
CA SER A 177 -0.10 -14.32 6.01
C SER A 177 -0.99 -13.47 5.09
N PRO A 178 -0.88 -13.60 3.75
CA PRO A 178 -1.69 -12.81 2.82
C PRO A 178 -3.20 -12.84 3.12
N LYS A 179 -3.72 -13.99 3.60
CA LYS A 179 -5.15 -14.17 3.96
C LYS A 179 -5.60 -13.32 5.15
N MET A 180 -4.68 -12.97 6.04
CA MET A 180 -4.97 -12.21 7.26
C MET A 180 -4.78 -10.70 7.08
N LEU A 181 -4.18 -10.27 5.97
CA LEU A 181 -3.79 -8.87 5.74
C LEU A 181 -4.95 -7.90 5.96
N GLY A 182 -6.13 -8.20 5.37
CA GLY A 182 -7.29 -7.32 5.46
C GLY A 182 -7.76 -7.09 6.89
N ASP A 183 -7.93 -8.16 7.66
CA ASP A 183 -8.38 -8.08 9.06
C ASP A 183 -7.36 -7.38 9.95
N THR A 184 -6.07 -7.72 9.81
CA THR A 184 -5.02 -7.08 10.59
C THR A 184 -4.94 -5.59 10.29
N MET A 185 -4.92 -5.17 9.02
CA MET A 185 -4.84 -3.75 8.67
C MET A 185 -6.04 -2.95 9.16
N LYS A 186 -7.25 -3.52 9.18
CA LYS A 186 -8.43 -2.83 9.76
C LYS A 186 -8.25 -2.54 11.25
N LEU A 187 -7.66 -3.47 12.01
CA LEU A 187 -7.34 -3.24 13.43
C LEU A 187 -6.30 -2.13 13.59
N LEU A 188 -5.22 -2.19 12.81
CA LEU A 188 -4.16 -1.18 12.82
C LEU A 188 -4.67 0.23 12.47
N ILE A 189 -5.51 0.35 11.43
CA ILE A 189 -6.10 1.63 11.01
C ILE A 189 -7.00 2.21 12.12
N THR A 190 -7.65 1.37 12.92
CA THR A 190 -8.52 1.81 14.02
C THR A 190 -7.77 1.97 15.35
N GLY A 191 -6.52 1.54 15.44
CA GLY A 191 -5.70 1.58 16.66
C GLY A 191 -6.16 0.58 17.73
N GLN A 192 -6.68 -0.58 17.31
CA GLN A 192 -7.16 -1.65 18.17
C GLN A 192 -6.21 -2.83 18.25
#